data_AF-A0A8C3HL63-F1
#
_entry.id   AF-A0A8C3HL63-F1
#
_cell.length_a   1.000
_cell.length_b   1.000
_cell.length_c   1.000
_cell.angle_alpha   90.00
_cell.angle_beta   90.00
_cell.angle_gamma   90.00
#
_symmetry.space_group_name_H-M   'P 1'
#
loop_
_entity.id
_entity.type
_entity.pdbx_description
1 polymer ?
#
loop_
_entity_poly.entity_id
_entity_poly.type
_entity_poly.pdbx_seq_one_letter_code
_entity_poly.pdbx_strand_id
1 'polypeptide(L)'
;LILMAPPTHSLRYFHTAVSDPEPGLPAYVSVGYLDDNLFVECDSDSGRYKPRAQWIKDNVGADYWERGTKRGIAQVQAFGIGMRILMERYNQTGGFHTLQRRSGCEIREDGSIGGSRQLAYDGDDFISFDMNTYTWVAAVKEAEITQRRWNEDTADLQYRKQYTEKGCIEWLRKYQQYGKEALQGRARTSPPATPDGLTRLSCRVYGFYPRDIAVTWMKNGEMREQETQRGDILPSGDGTYQIQATLEIDPKEGGRYSCLVDHNSLTKPLNLRRGKNNPCLVSTRISELSACKKLSFFAVKTRFTALTWTLTGVLPLT
;
A
#
# COMPACT_ATOMS: atom_id res chain seq x y z
N LEU A 1 -5.10 -9.23 25.61
CA LEU A 1 -4.07 -8.77 24.66
C LEU A 1 -4.59 -9.04 23.26
N ILE A 2 -4.81 -8.00 22.46
CA ILE A 2 -4.97 -8.18 21.01
C ILE A 2 -3.55 -8.26 20.47
N LEU A 3 -3.09 -9.46 20.13
CA LEU A 3 -1.78 -9.65 19.51
C LEU A 3 -1.89 -9.14 18.07
N MET A 4 -1.36 -7.93 17.80
CA MET A 4 -1.09 -7.53 16.43
C MET A 4 0.03 -8.44 15.92
N ALA A 5 -0.27 -9.22 14.89
CA ALA A 5 0.71 -10.09 14.26
C ALA A 5 1.84 -9.23 13.66
N PRO A 6 3.12 -9.66 13.76
CA PRO A 6 4.23 -8.91 13.18
C PRO A 6 4.01 -8.54 11.70
N PRO A 7 4.53 -7.40 11.21
CA PRO A 7 4.19 -6.96 9.86
C PRO A 7 4.80 -7.89 8.80
N THR A 8 3.96 -8.56 8.01
CA THR A 8 4.40 -9.17 6.75
C THR A 8 4.69 -8.05 5.75
N HIS A 9 5.89 -8.05 5.20
CA HIS A 9 6.29 -7.04 4.22
C HIS A 9 6.22 -7.59 2.81
N SER A 10 5.68 -6.83 1.87
CA SER A 10 5.44 -7.31 0.51
C SER A 10 5.70 -6.25 -0.55
N LEU A 11 6.22 -6.71 -1.69
CA LEU A 11 6.41 -5.93 -2.89
C LEU A 11 5.60 -6.61 -3.98
N ARG A 12 4.55 -5.94 -4.46
CA ARG A 12 3.59 -6.51 -5.41
C ARG A 12 3.44 -5.60 -6.61
N TYR A 13 3.42 -6.20 -7.79
CA TYR A 13 3.13 -5.54 -9.05
C TYR A 13 1.89 -6.17 -9.66
N PHE A 14 0.97 -5.33 -10.06
CA PHE A 14 -0.25 -5.71 -10.78
C PHE A 14 -0.20 -5.10 -12.16
N HIS A 15 -0.59 -5.89 -13.14
CA HIS A 15 -0.69 -5.49 -14.53
C HIS A 15 -2.07 -5.86 -15.00
N THR A 16 -2.73 -4.95 -15.70
CA THR A 16 -4.05 -5.16 -16.27
C THR A 16 -4.00 -4.65 -17.70
N ALA A 17 -4.41 -5.50 -18.64
CA ALA A 17 -4.67 -5.13 -20.02
C ALA A 17 -6.13 -5.44 -20.35
N VAL A 18 -6.73 -4.61 -21.19
CA VAL A 18 -8.11 -4.77 -21.68
C VAL A 18 -8.13 -4.79 -23.20
N SER A 19 -9.04 -5.57 -23.80
CA SER A 19 -9.17 -5.66 -25.27
C SER A 19 -9.81 -4.40 -25.87
N ASP A 20 -10.73 -3.78 -25.14
CA ASP A 20 -11.53 -2.64 -25.59
C ASP A 20 -11.65 -1.61 -24.44
N PRO A 21 -10.69 -0.68 -24.31
CA PRO A 21 -10.74 0.34 -23.27
C PRO A 21 -11.83 1.37 -23.57
N GLU A 22 -12.53 1.84 -22.53
CA GLU A 22 -13.43 2.97 -22.68
C GLU A 22 -12.67 4.22 -23.17
N PRO A 23 -13.32 5.12 -23.93
CA PRO A 23 -12.68 6.35 -24.40
C PRO A 23 -12.03 7.14 -23.25
N GLY A 24 -10.72 7.38 -23.37
CA GLY A 24 -9.96 8.12 -22.36
C GLY A 24 -9.39 7.27 -21.22
N LEU A 25 -9.59 5.95 -21.23
CA LEU A 25 -8.90 5.01 -20.35
C LEU A 25 -7.76 4.29 -21.10
N PRO A 26 -6.65 4.01 -20.42
CA PRO A 26 -5.54 3.27 -21.02
C PRO A 26 -5.90 1.79 -21.24
N ALA A 27 -5.48 1.23 -22.37
CA ALA A 27 -5.59 -0.21 -22.67
C ALA A 27 -4.73 -1.09 -21.75
N TYR A 28 -3.71 -0.52 -21.11
CA TYR A 28 -2.85 -1.22 -20.18
C TYR A 28 -2.43 -0.33 -19.00
N VAL A 29 -2.45 -0.89 -17.80
CA VAL A 29 -1.95 -0.27 -16.57
C VAL A 29 -1.08 -1.25 -15.80
N SER A 30 0.01 -0.74 -15.24
CA SER A 30 0.89 -1.42 -14.30
C SER A 30 1.03 -0.58 -13.05
N VAL A 31 0.85 -1.18 -11.89
CA VAL A 31 1.00 -0.52 -10.59
C VAL A 31 1.88 -1.34 -9.67
N GLY A 32 2.71 -0.67 -8.88
CA GLY A 32 3.60 -1.27 -7.89
C GLY A 32 3.23 -0.82 -6.48
N TYR A 33 3.14 -1.78 -5.58
CA TYR A 33 2.80 -1.61 -4.17
C TYR A 33 3.94 -2.08 -3.27
N LEU A 34 4.30 -1.26 -2.29
CA LEU A 34 5.12 -1.66 -1.14
C LEU A 34 4.23 -1.67 0.09
N ASP A 35 4.03 -2.83 0.70
CA ASP A 35 3.18 -3.01 1.88
C ASP A 35 1.79 -2.36 1.67
N ASP A 36 1.22 -2.62 0.50
CA ASP A 36 -0.07 -2.10 0.04
C ASP A 36 -0.11 -0.57 -0.21
N ASN A 37 1.04 0.11 -0.25
CA ASN A 37 1.15 1.50 -0.71
C ASN A 37 1.55 1.59 -2.17
N LEU A 38 0.69 2.18 -2.99
CA LEU A 38 1.00 2.50 -4.37
C LEU A 38 2.18 3.47 -4.42
N PHE A 39 3.28 3.05 -5.03
CA PHE A 39 4.47 3.88 -5.13
C PHE A 39 4.90 4.16 -6.56
N VAL A 40 4.46 3.35 -7.53
CA VAL A 40 4.79 3.52 -8.95
C VAL A 40 3.64 3.07 -9.84
N GLU A 41 3.55 3.70 -11.00
CA GLU A 41 2.55 3.39 -12.02
C GLU A 41 3.11 3.55 -13.43
N CYS A 42 2.57 2.81 -14.38
CA CYS A 42 2.78 2.99 -15.81
C CYS A 42 1.49 2.67 -16.55
N ASP A 43 1.17 3.46 -17.57
CA ASP A 43 -0.04 3.34 -18.41
C ASP A 43 0.36 3.24 -19.89
N SER A 44 -0.52 2.72 -20.75
CA SER A 44 -0.29 2.65 -22.20
C SER A 44 -0.21 4.01 -22.89
N ASP A 45 -0.87 5.02 -22.35
CA ASP A 45 -1.01 6.33 -23.02
C ASP A 45 0.30 7.09 -23.03
N SER A 46 1.02 7.03 -21.91
CA SER A 46 2.34 7.62 -21.78
C SER A 46 3.46 6.62 -22.02
N GLY A 47 3.24 5.34 -21.69
CA GLY A 47 4.27 4.30 -21.65
C GLY A 47 5.37 4.55 -20.60
N ARG A 48 5.23 5.57 -19.74
CA ARG A 48 6.26 6.03 -18.80
C ARG A 48 6.01 5.48 -17.40
N TYR A 49 7.09 5.05 -16.75
CA TYR A 49 7.07 4.67 -15.34
C TYR A 49 7.13 5.93 -14.47
N LYS A 50 6.09 6.18 -13.68
CA LYS A 50 5.88 7.42 -12.91
C LYS A 50 5.89 7.11 -11.40
N PRO A 51 6.45 7.99 -10.56
CA PRO A 51 6.32 7.88 -9.12
C PRO A 51 4.90 8.23 -8.67
N ARG A 52 4.37 7.47 -7.71
CA ARG A 52 3.12 7.73 -6.98
C ARG A 52 3.34 8.03 -5.50
N ALA A 53 4.57 7.86 -5.01
CA ALA A 53 4.97 8.28 -3.69
C ALA A 53 6.19 9.20 -3.74
N GLN A 54 6.28 10.16 -2.80
CA GLN A 54 7.38 11.12 -2.77
C GLN A 54 8.71 10.43 -2.42
N TRP A 55 8.69 9.44 -1.51
CA TRP A 55 9.90 8.72 -1.10
C TRP A 55 10.61 8.02 -2.25
N ILE A 56 9.89 7.45 -3.22
CA ILE A 56 10.56 6.76 -4.34
C ILE A 56 11.20 7.81 -5.26
N LYS A 57 10.55 8.96 -5.44
CA LYS A 57 11.09 10.07 -6.25
C LYS A 57 12.38 10.62 -5.66
N ASP A 58 12.45 10.72 -4.34
CA ASP A 58 13.60 11.32 -3.64
C ASP A 58 14.80 10.36 -3.51
N ASN A 59 14.57 9.05 -3.60
CA ASN A 59 15.59 8.04 -3.31
C ASN A 59 16.15 7.28 -4.53
N VAL A 60 15.65 7.54 -5.75
CA VAL A 60 16.13 6.86 -6.97
C VAL A 60 16.50 7.84 -8.08
N GLY A 61 17.48 7.46 -8.90
CA GLY A 61 17.99 8.27 -10.00
C GLY A 61 17.20 8.14 -11.30
N ALA A 62 17.57 8.95 -12.30
CA ALA A 62 16.97 8.93 -13.63
C ALA A 62 17.09 7.56 -14.33
N ASP A 63 18.18 6.84 -14.07
CA ASP A 63 18.45 5.49 -14.60
C ASP A 63 17.38 4.46 -14.19
N TYR A 64 16.86 4.58 -12.97
CA TYR A 64 15.77 3.74 -12.47
C TYR A 64 14.50 3.96 -13.30
N TRP A 65 14.13 5.22 -13.52
CA TRP A 65 12.94 5.61 -14.28
C TRP A 65 13.05 5.26 -15.77
N GLU A 66 14.25 5.41 -16.35
CA GLU A 66 14.50 5.03 -17.74
C GLU A 66 14.38 3.51 -17.95
N ARG A 67 15.00 2.71 -17.07
CA ARG A 67 14.83 1.24 -17.10
C ARG A 67 13.39 0.83 -16.88
N GLY A 68 12.70 1.49 -15.94
CA GLY A 68 11.28 1.27 -15.69
C GLY A 68 10.41 1.57 -16.91
N THR A 69 10.71 2.66 -17.62
CA THR A 69 9.99 3.07 -18.84
C THR A 69 10.22 2.09 -19.99
N LYS A 70 11.48 1.69 -20.25
CA LYS A 70 11.81 0.64 -21.24
C LYS A 70 11.07 -0.66 -20.94
N ARG A 71 11.02 -1.06 -19.66
CA ARG A 71 10.23 -2.21 -19.22
C ARG A 71 8.73 -2.00 -19.44
N GLY A 72 8.20 -0.82 -19.12
CA GLY A 72 6.80 -0.46 -19.33
C GLY A 72 6.36 -0.67 -20.78
N ILE A 73 7.12 -0.10 -21.73
CA ILE A 73 6.87 -0.24 -23.18
C ILE A 73 6.85 -1.71 -23.60
N ALA A 74 7.85 -2.49 -23.16
CA ALA A 74 7.91 -3.92 -23.48
C ALA A 74 6.71 -4.70 -22.92
N GLN A 75 6.20 -4.31 -21.74
CA GLN A 75 5.03 -4.96 -21.15
C GLN A 75 3.74 -4.59 -21.88
N VAL A 76 3.55 -3.33 -22.28
CA VAL A 76 2.40 -2.93 -23.10
C VAL A 76 2.31 -3.80 -24.35
N GLN A 77 3.44 -3.99 -25.04
CA GLN A 77 3.52 -4.86 -26.22
C GLN A 77 3.23 -6.32 -25.89
N ALA A 78 3.87 -6.86 -24.84
CA ALA A 78 3.70 -8.26 -24.44
C ALA A 78 2.26 -8.59 -24.04
N PHE A 79 1.59 -7.69 -23.32
CA PHE A 79 0.19 -7.88 -22.93
C PHE A 79 -0.77 -7.74 -24.12
N GLY A 80 -0.50 -6.83 -25.05
CA GLY A 80 -1.29 -6.74 -26.29
C GLY A 80 -1.20 -8.01 -27.14
N ILE A 81 0.00 -8.57 -27.29
CA ILE A 81 0.21 -9.85 -27.99
C ILE A 81 -0.46 -10.99 -27.20
N GLY A 82 -0.28 -11.02 -25.88
CA GLY A 82 -0.89 -12.02 -25.00
C GLY A 82 -2.41 -12.03 -25.09
N MET A 83 -3.05 -10.85 -25.09
CA MET A 83 -4.49 -10.69 -25.25
C MET A 83 -4.99 -11.33 -26.54
N ARG A 84 -4.35 -11.00 -27.69
CA ARG A 84 -4.74 -11.58 -28.99
C ARG A 84 -4.61 -13.10 -29.02
N ILE A 85 -3.51 -13.64 -28.48
CA ILE A 85 -3.29 -15.11 -28.41
C ILE A 85 -4.36 -15.78 -27.57
N LEU A 86 -4.76 -15.18 -26.45
CA LEU A 86 -5.79 -15.73 -25.57
C LEU A 86 -7.17 -15.70 -26.26
N MET A 87 -7.56 -14.57 -26.83
CA MET A 87 -8.81 -14.47 -27.59
C MET A 87 -8.89 -15.51 -28.71
N GLU A 88 -7.81 -15.70 -29.48
CA GLU A 88 -7.72 -16.75 -30.50
C GLU A 88 -7.88 -18.16 -29.90
N ARG A 89 -7.23 -18.42 -28.75
CA ARG A 89 -7.26 -19.74 -28.10
C ARG A 89 -8.65 -20.09 -27.53
N TYR A 90 -9.40 -19.09 -27.10
CA TYR A 90 -10.78 -19.23 -26.63
C TYR A 90 -11.81 -19.09 -27.77
N ASN A 91 -11.38 -18.96 -29.03
CA ASN A 91 -12.24 -18.71 -30.19
C ASN A 91 -13.15 -17.47 -30.04
N GLN A 92 -12.65 -16.43 -29.39
CA GLN A 92 -13.34 -15.17 -29.17
C GLN A 92 -12.98 -14.17 -30.27
N THR A 93 -13.99 -13.62 -30.95
CA THR A 93 -13.81 -12.68 -32.07
C THR A 93 -14.13 -11.23 -31.72
N GLY A 94 -14.58 -10.97 -30.50
CA GLY A 94 -14.95 -9.65 -30.00
C GLY A 94 -15.50 -9.74 -28.58
N GLY A 95 -15.79 -8.58 -27.99
CA GLY A 95 -16.16 -8.47 -26.57
C GLY A 95 -15.07 -7.83 -25.72
N PHE A 96 -15.44 -7.51 -24.49
CA PHE A 96 -14.53 -6.95 -23.50
C PHE A 96 -13.83 -8.10 -22.76
N HIS A 97 -12.52 -8.15 -22.89
CA HIS A 97 -11.67 -9.16 -22.28
C HIS A 97 -10.57 -8.52 -21.45
N THR A 98 -10.13 -9.23 -20.42
CA THR A 98 -9.11 -8.74 -19.49
C THR A 98 -7.98 -9.75 -19.34
N LEU A 99 -6.75 -9.25 -19.32
CA LEU A 99 -5.57 -10.04 -19.03
C LEU A 99 -4.85 -9.39 -17.86
N GLN A 100 -4.76 -10.13 -16.76
CA GLN A 100 -4.21 -9.63 -15.52
C GLN A 100 -2.99 -10.44 -15.11
N ARG A 101 -1.95 -9.76 -14.60
CA ARG A 101 -0.81 -10.41 -13.95
C ARG A 101 -0.63 -9.86 -12.57
N ARG A 102 -0.56 -10.75 -11.58
CA ARG A 102 -0.08 -10.42 -10.24
C ARG A 102 1.28 -11.08 -10.05
N SER A 103 2.26 -10.30 -9.61
CA SER A 103 3.57 -10.85 -9.26
C SER A 103 4.20 -10.09 -8.11
N GLY A 104 4.98 -10.77 -7.28
CA GLY A 104 5.62 -10.12 -6.15
C GLY A 104 6.34 -11.09 -5.24
N CYS A 105 6.89 -10.55 -4.17
CA CYS A 105 7.52 -11.30 -3.09
C CYS A 105 7.12 -10.73 -1.74
N GLU A 106 7.30 -11.53 -0.71
CA GLU A 106 7.02 -11.15 0.67
C GLU A 106 8.06 -11.73 1.62
N ILE A 107 8.29 -11.04 2.73
CA ILE A 107 9.03 -11.53 3.89
C ILE A 107 8.00 -11.69 5.00
N ARG A 108 7.81 -12.94 5.44
CA ARG A 108 6.89 -13.29 6.52
C ARG A 108 7.51 -13.05 7.88
N GLU A 109 6.68 -13.15 8.90
CA GLU A 109 7.06 -12.93 10.30
C GLU A 109 8.20 -13.84 10.78
N ASP A 110 8.20 -15.10 10.33
CA ASP A 110 9.24 -16.10 10.63
C ASP A 110 10.52 -15.89 9.81
N GLY A 111 10.58 -14.83 9.01
CA GLY A 111 11.67 -14.53 8.09
C GLY A 111 11.65 -15.35 6.80
N SER A 112 10.68 -16.24 6.63
CA SER A 112 10.53 -17.00 5.39
C SER A 112 10.15 -16.08 4.23
N ILE A 113 10.66 -16.43 3.06
CA ILE A 113 10.40 -15.68 1.83
C ILE A 113 9.24 -16.33 1.08
N GLY A 114 8.31 -15.51 0.63
CA GLY A 114 7.25 -15.90 -0.28
C GLY A 114 7.40 -15.26 -1.65
N GLY A 115 6.83 -15.91 -2.65
CA GLY A 115 6.75 -15.43 -4.01
C GLY A 115 5.37 -15.68 -4.58
N SER A 116 4.92 -14.79 -5.46
CA SER A 116 3.74 -15.05 -6.27
C SER A 116 3.97 -14.57 -7.70
N ARG A 117 3.49 -15.35 -8.65
CA ARG A 117 3.41 -14.97 -10.06
C ARG A 117 2.27 -15.75 -10.69
N GLN A 118 1.26 -15.02 -11.13
CA GLN A 118 0.04 -15.59 -11.71
C GLN A 118 -0.48 -14.69 -12.82
N LEU A 119 -1.12 -15.32 -13.79
CA LEU A 119 -1.88 -14.67 -14.84
C LEU A 119 -3.34 -15.12 -14.71
N ALA A 120 -4.25 -14.18 -14.89
CA ALA A 120 -5.68 -14.40 -14.96
C ALA A 120 -6.21 -13.83 -16.28
N TYR A 121 -7.24 -14.47 -16.82
CA TYR A 121 -7.91 -14.08 -18.06
C TYR A 121 -9.41 -14.01 -17.80
N ASP A 122 -10.05 -12.89 -18.15
CA ASP A 122 -11.47 -12.63 -17.88
C ASP A 122 -11.88 -12.80 -16.41
N GLY A 123 -10.95 -12.51 -15.50
CA GLY A 123 -11.13 -12.59 -14.04
C GLY A 123 -10.82 -13.96 -13.43
N ASP A 124 -10.67 -15.00 -14.25
CA ASP A 124 -10.39 -16.36 -13.79
C ASP A 124 -8.89 -16.69 -13.86
N ASP A 125 -8.42 -17.52 -12.92
CA ASP A 125 -7.03 -17.98 -12.91
C ASP A 125 -6.70 -18.75 -14.21
N PHE A 126 -5.61 -18.37 -14.86
CA PHE A 126 -5.18 -18.97 -16.13
C PHE A 126 -3.93 -19.85 -15.94
N ILE A 127 -2.85 -19.27 -15.40
CA ILE A 127 -1.60 -20.00 -15.13
C ILE A 127 -0.85 -19.36 -13.96
N SER A 128 -0.25 -20.18 -13.11
CA SER A 128 0.51 -19.72 -11.93
C SER A 128 1.89 -20.39 -11.87
N PHE A 129 2.84 -19.71 -11.23
CA PHE A 129 4.18 -20.23 -11.00
C PHE A 129 4.24 -20.82 -9.60
N ASP A 130 4.40 -22.14 -9.50
CA ASP A 130 4.54 -22.84 -8.23
C ASP A 130 5.94 -22.62 -7.67
N MET A 131 6.01 -21.97 -6.51
CA MET A 131 7.26 -21.63 -5.85
C MET A 131 7.94 -22.84 -5.21
N ASN A 132 7.25 -23.97 -5.02
CA ASN A 132 7.86 -25.17 -4.45
C ASN A 132 8.64 -25.95 -5.51
N THR A 133 8.05 -26.10 -6.69
CA THR A 133 8.67 -26.83 -7.80
C THR A 133 9.44 -25.93 -8.77
N TYR A 134 9.25 -24.61 -8.70
CA TYR A 134 9.76 -23.63 -9.66
C TYR A 134 9.30 -23.91 -11.10
N THR A 135 8.06 -24.35 -11.25
CA THR A 135 7.44 -24.64 -12.55
C THR A 135 6.10 -23.92 -12.70
N TRP A 136 5.64 -23.78 -13.94
CA TRP A 136 4.32 -23.27 -14.23
C TRP A 136 3.26 -24.37 -14.11
N VAL A 137 2.11 -24.01 -13.56
CA VAL A 137 0.93 -24.84 -13.37
C VAL A 137 -0.24 -24.20 -14.11
N ALA A 138 -0.81 -24.92 -15.07
CA ALA A 138 -2.02 -24.52 -15.79
C ALA A 138 -3.24 -24.66 -14.87
N ALA A 139 -4.07 -23.62 -14.81
CA ALA A 139 -5.35 -23.68 -14.10
C ALA A 139 -6.49 -24.18 -15.01
N VAL A 140 -6.34 -23.99 -16.31
CA VAL A 140 -7.34 -24.35 -17.34
C VAL A 140 -6.66 -25.05 -18.52
N LYS A 141 -7.43 -25.81 -19.30
CA LYS A 141 -6.93 -26.59 -20.44
C LYS A 141 -6.25 -25.70 -21.48
N GLU A 142 -6.82 -24.51 -21.71
CA GLU A 142 -6.30 -23.51 -22.62
C GLU A 142 -4.90 -23.04 -22.18
N ALA A 143 -4.52 -23.14 -20.90
CA ALA A 143 -3.20 -22.77 -20.43
C ALA A 143 -2.12 -23.85 -20.63
N GLU A 144 -2.49 -25.12 -20.88
CA GLU A 144 -1.54 -26.25 -20.98
C GLU A 144 -0.47 -26.04 -22.06
N ILE A 145 -0.84 -25.44 -23.20
CA ILE A 145 0.10 -25.15 -24.29
C ILE A 145 1.17 -24.14 -23.82
N THR A 146 0.75 -23.11 -23.07
CA THR A 146 1.67 -22.12 -22.50
C THR A 146 2.53 -22.75 -21.42
N GLN A 147 1.94 -23.57 -20.55
CA GLN A 147 2.62 -24.28 -19.49
C GLN A 147 3.76 -25.15 -20.02
N ARG A 148 3.50 -26.00 -21.03
CA ARG A 148 4.55 -26.85 -21.63
C ARG A 148 5.70 -26.02 -22.16
N ARG A 149 5.40 -25.00 -22.99
CA ARG A 149 6.42 -24.11 -23.58
C ARG A 149 7.26 -23.39 -22.53
N TRP A 150 6.64 -22.88 -21.47
CA TRP A 150 7.36 -22.15 -20.43
C TRP A 150 8.14 -23.06 -19.49
N ASN A 151 7.70 -24.31 -19.30
CA ASN A 151 8.44 -25.30 -18.52
C ASN A 151 9.60 -25.94 -19.29
N GLU A 152 9.59 -25.88 -20.64
CA GLU A 152 10.72 -26.28 -21.48
C GLU A 152 11.87 -25.25 -21.44
N ASP A 153 11.57 -23.98 -21.16
CA ASP A 153 12.56 -22.90 -21.05
C ASP A 153 13.23 -22.88 -19.66
N THR A 154 14.18 -23.78 -19.46
CA THR A 154 14.91 -23.92 -18.19
C THR A 154 15.67 -22.64 -17.78
N ALA A 155 16.08 -21.81 -18.74
CA ALA A 155 16.78 -20.55 -18.46
C ALA A 155 15.82 -19.52 -17.85
N ASP A 156 14.61 -19.38 -18.41
CA ASP A 156 13.57 -18.51 -17.86
C ASP A 156 13.08 -18.98 -16.48
N LEU A 157 12.91 -20.29 -16.26
CA LEU A 157 12.57 -20.84 -14.93
C LEU A 157 13.63 -20.46 -13.89
N GLN A 158 14.92 -20.64 -14.21
CA GLN A 158 16.01 -20.32 -13.31
C GLN A 158 16.12 -18.80 -13.04
N TYR A 159 15.90 -17.98 -14.07
CA TYR A 159 15.84 -16.53 -13.91
C TYR A 159 14.71 -16.10 -12.97
N ARG A 160 13.50 -16.67 -13.14
CA ARG A 160 12.34 -16.38 -12.27
C ARG A 160 12.60 -16.79 -10.83
N LYS A 161 13.19 -17.97 -10.62
CA LYS A 161 13.61 -18.43 -9.29
C LYS A 161 14.54 -17.41 -8.64
N GLN A 162 15.64 -17.06 -9.32
CA GLN A 162 16.64 -16.13 -8.78
C GLN A 162 16.05 -14.74 -8.52
N TYR A 163 15.20 -14.25 -9.42
CA TYR A 163 14.54 -12.96 -9.23
C TYR A 163 13.62 -12.99 -8.00
N THR A 164 12.80 -14.03 -7.83
CA THR A 164 11.84 -14.08 -6.71
C THR A 164 12.55 -14.26 -5.37
N GLU A 165 13.53 -15.17 -5.28
CA GLU A 165 14.24 -15.45 -4.03
C GLU A 165 15.19 -14.33 -3.60
N LYS A 166 15.81 -13.63 -4.57
CA LYS A 166 16.85 -12.64 -4.30
C LYS A 166 16.47 -11.25 -4.78
N GLY A 167 16.33 -11.07 -6.10
CA GLY A 167 16.19 -9.74 -6.69
C GLY A 167 14.98 -8.96 -6.15
N CYS A 168 13.83 -9.61 -6.03
CA CYS A 168 12.61 -8.99 -5.50
C CYS A 168 12.77 -8.63 -4.02
N ILE A 169 13.35 -9.53 -3.21
CA ILE A 169 13.59 -9.31 -1.78
C ILE A 169 14.59 -8.18 -1.54
N GLU A 170 15.64 -8.08 -2.35
CA GLU A 170 16.61 -6.97 -2.30
C GLU A 170 15.93 -5.63 -2.59
N TRP A 171 15.08 -5.56 -3.62
CA TRP A 171 14.30 -4.36 -3.92
C TRP A 171 13.29 -4.02 -2.81
N LEU A 172 12.60 -5.03 -2.28
CA LEU A 172 11.67 -4.86 -1.17
C LEU A 172 12.36 -4.21 0.03
N ARG A 173 13.50 -4.76 0.48
CA ARG A 173 14.28 -4.19 1.61
C ARG A 173 14.76 -2.77 1.32
N LYS A 174 15.21 -2.51 0.09
CA LYS A 174 15.66 -1.18 -0.34
C LYS A 174 14.52 -0.16 -0.30
N TYR A 175 13.34 -0.52 -0.78
CA TYR A 175 12.17 0.37 -0.73
C TYR A 175 11.65 0.60 0.69
N GLN A 176 11.70 -0.42 1.56
CA GLN A 176 11.40 -0.23 2.98
C GLN A 176 12.33 0.79 3.64
N GLN A 177 13.62 0.77 3.30
CA GLN A 177 14.57 1.75 3.82
C GLN A 177 14.20 3.18 3.38
N TYR A 178 13.77 3.35 2.12
CA TYR A 178 13.37 4.64 1.57
C TYR A 178 12.05 5.16 2.17
N GLY A 179 11.08 4.28 2.40
CA GLY A 179 9.74 4.64 2.89
C GLY A 179 9.68 5.03 4.37
N LYS A 180 10.68 4.65 5.19
CA LYS A 180 10.68 4.89 6.65
C LYS A 180 10.63 6.37 7.06
N GLU A 181 11.03 7.29 6.19
CA GLU A 181 11.19 8.71 6.54
C GLU A 181 10.02 9.62 6.09
N ALA A 182 9.12 9.13 5.20
CA ALA A 182 8.23 10.01 4.42
C ALA A 182 6.75 10.09 4.87
N LEU A 183 6.33 9.39 5.93
CA LEU A 183 4.90 9.28 6.30
C LEU A 183 4.44 10.38 7.27
N GLN A 184 4.19 11.60 6.75
CA GLN A 184 3.47 12.68 7.44
C GLN A 184 2.53 13.41 6.45
N GLY A 185 1.20 13.35 6.61
CA GLY A 185 0.24 13.99 5.66
C GLY A 185 -1.15 14.29 6.23
N ARG A 186 -1.91 15.28 5.70
CA ARG A 186 -2.98 16.15 6.29
C ARG A 186 -4.45 15.64 6.35
N ALA A 187 -5.36 16.29 7.13
CA ALA A 187 -6.78 15.92 7.35
C ALA A 187 -7.70 17.16 7.50
N ARG A 188 -8.94 17.07 6.98
CA ARG A 188 -10.07 18.01 7.14
C ARG A 188 -11.39 17.23 7.21
N THR A 189 -12.41 17.77 7.88
CA THR A 189 -13.63 17.08 8.34
C THR A 189 -14.94 17.79 7.96
N SER A 190 -16.04 17.02 7.84
CA SER A 190 -17.45 17.44 8.10
C SER A 190 -18.39 16.22 8.19
N PRO A 191 -19.43 16.22 9.06
CA PRO A 191 -20.54 15.26 9.03
C PRO A 191 -21.96 15.89 9.09
N PRO A 192 -23.03 15.14 8.76
CA PRO A 192 -24.40 15.39 9.23
C PRO A 192 -24.89 14.34 10.27
N ALA A 193 -25.96 14.66 11.01
CA ALA A 193 -26.56 13.85 12.09
C ALA A 193 -27.90 13.18 11.67
N THR A 194 -28.27 12.09 12.35
CA THR A 194 -29.48 11.25 12.10
C THR A 194 -30.63 11.49 13.10
N PRO A 195 -31.89 11.10 12.77
CA PRO A 195 -33.12 11.72 13.33
C PRO A 195 -33.80 11.03 14.54
N ASP A 196 -33.28 9.91 15.08
CA ASP A 196 -34.10 9.00 15.93
C ASP A 196 -33.90 9.13 17.46
N GLY A 197 -33.34 10.23 17.96
CA GLY A 197 -33.16 10.47 19.40
C GLY A 197 -32.03 9.65 20.08
N LEU A 198 -31.57 8.57 19.46
CA LEU A 198 -30.28 7.95 19.73
C LEU A 198 -29.15 8.82 19.20
N THR A 199 -28.07 8.94 19.96
CA THR A 199 -26.89 9.70 19.54
C THR A 199 -25.84 8.74 19.00
N ARG A 200 -25.46 8.91 17.73
CA ARG A 200 -24.34 8.18 17.14
C ARG A 200 -23.03 8.92 17.41
N LEU A 201 -22.17 8.31 18.21
CA LEU A 201 -20.79 8.74 18.38
C LEU A 201 -19.96 8.27 17.17
N SER A 202 -19.08 9.13 16.68
CA SER A 202 -18.19 8.80 15.57
C SER A 202 -16.75 9.14 15.89
N CYS A 203 -15.88 8.13 15.78
CA CYS A 203 -14.43 8.24 15.85
C CYS A 203 -13.86 8.03 14.45
N ARG A 204 -13.14 9.00 13.91
CA ARG A 204 -12.48 8.89 12.61
C ARG A 204 -10.97 8.99 12.78
N VAL A 205 -10.27 7.99 12.28
CA VAL A 205 -8.80 7.92 12.30
C VAL A 205 -8.32 7.99 10.86
N TYR A 206 -7.39 8.88 10.59
CA TYR A 206 -6.85 9.13 9.26
C TYR A 206 -5.33 9.09 9.28
N GLY A 207 -4.72 8.93 8.11
CA GLY A 207 -3.29 9.11 7.92
C GLY A 207 -2.45 8.10 8.69
N PHE A 208 -2.97 6.88 8.87
CA PHE A 208 -2.26 5.80 9.55
C PHE A 208 -1.70 4.78 8.56
N TYR A 209 -0.57 4.19 8.96
CA TYR A 209 0.14 3.15 8.23
C TYR A 209 1.06 2.39 9.23
N PRO A 210 1.13 1.05 9.24
CA PRO A 210 0.56 0.07 8.28
C PRO A 210 -0.98 -0.02 8.28
N ARG A 211 -1.56 -0.79 7.35
CA ARG A 211 -3.02 -0.92 7.19
C ARG A 211 -3.71 -1.41 8.46
N ASP A 212 -3.07 -2.30 9.22
CA ASP A 212 -3.66 -2.91 10.41
C ASP A 212 -3.74 -1.94 11.58
N ILE A 213 -4.96 -1.78 12.12
CA ILE A 213 -5.29 -0.88 13.22
C ILE A 213 -6.40 -1.48 14.08
N ALA A 214 -6.39 -1.20 15.38
CA ALA A 214 -7.51 -1.50 16.27
C ALA A 214 -8.12 -0.19 16.78
N VAL A 215 -9.43 -0.03 16.57
CA VAL A 215 -10.19 1.15 17.03
C VAL A 215 -11.42 0.69 17.80
N THR A 216 -11.52 1.03 19.09
CA THR A 216 -12.59 0.55 19.97
C THR A 216 -13.14 1.68 20.82
N TRP A 217 -14.46 1.77 21.00
CA TRP A 217 -15.05 2.70 21.96
C TRP A 217 -14.91 2.21 23.40
N MET A 218 -14.75 3.15 24.31
CA MET A 218 -14.65 2.94 25.75
C MET A 218 -15.81 3.66 26.44
N LYS A 219 -16.49 3.02 27.40
CA LYS A 219 -17.46 3.66 28.31
C LYS A 219 -16.93 3.52 29.73
N ASN A 220 -16.72 4.63 30.43
CA ASN A 220 -16.22 4.66 31.81
C ASN A 220 -14.90 3.91 32.05
N GLY A 221 -14.09 3.70 31.02
CA GLY A 221 -12.82 2.96 31.11
C GLY A 221 -12.91 1.48 30.75
N GLU A 222 -14.09 0.98 30.36
CA GLU A 222 -14.30 -0.38 29.87
C GLU A 222 -14.45 -0.39 28.35
N MET A 223 -13.86 -1.40 27.69
CA MET A 223 -13.95 -1.60 26.24
C MET A 223 -15.36 -2.04 25.83
N ARG A 224 -15.89 -1.40 24.79
CA ARG A 224 -17.20 -1.68 24.18
C ARG A 224 -17.01 -2.32 22.81
N GLU A 225 -16.29 -3.44 22.80
CA GLU A 225 -15.86 -4.12 21.57
C GLU A 225 -17.05 -4.58 20.72
N GLN A 226 -18.05 -5.21 21.34
CA GLN A 226 -19.24 -5.74 20.64
C GLN A 226 -20.18 -4.64 20.11
N GLU A 227 -20.24 -3.50 20.80
CA GLU A 227 -21.11 -2.38 20.45
C GLU A 227 -20.44 -1.42 19.45
N THR A 228 -19.12 -1.52 19.28
CA THR A 228 -18.37 -0.68 18.35
C THR A 228 -18.55 -1.17 16.91
N GLN A 229 -19.21 -0.37 16.09
CA GLN A 229 -19.35 -0.64 14.65
C GLN A 229 -18.18 0.00 13.89
N ARG A 230 -17.38 -0.80 13.20
CA ARG A 230 -16.24 -0.35 12.40
C ARG A 230 -16.61 -0.39 10.92
N GLY A 231 -16.40 0.71 10.22
CA GLY A 231 -16.42 0.71 8.76
C GLY A 231 -15.17 0.07 8.19
N ASP A 232 -15.14 -0.06 6.87
CA ASP A 232 -13.97 -0.57 6.15
C ASP A 232 -12.76 0.36 6.30
N ILE A 233 -11.57 -0.23 6.23
CA ILE A 233 -10.32 0.52 6.11
C ILE A 233 -10.15 0.94 4.66
N LEU A 234 -10.27 2.23 4.40
CA LEU A 234 -10.21 2.81 3.06
C LEU A 234 -8.83 3.42 2.79
N PRO A 235 -8.32 3.35 1.54
CA PRO A 235 -7.12 4.09 1.16
C PRO A 235 -7.43 5.60 1.07
N SER A 236 -6.46 6.43 1.45
CA SER A 236 -6.55 7.90 1.38
C SER A 236 -5.99 8.49 0.06
N GLY A 237 -5.39 7.66 -0.79
CA GLY A 237 -4.78 8.08 -2.07
C GLY A 237 -3.36 8.62 -1.98
N ASP A 238 -2.84 8.87 -0.77
CA ASP A 238 -1.48 9.35 -0.49
C ASP A 238 -0.55 8.26 0.10
N GLY A 239 -0.96 6.99 0.04
CA GLY A 239 -0.25 5.89 0.70
C GLY A 239 -0.52 5.79 2.20
N THR A 240 -1.63 6.35 2.68
CA THR A 240 -2.13 6.13 4.05
C THR A 240 -3.55 5.59 4.04
N TYR A 241 -4.03 5.16 5.21
CA TYR A 241 -5.38 4.63 5.40
C TYR A 241 -6.25 5.52 6.27
N GLN A 242 -7.55 5.29 6.19
CA GLN A 242 -8.57 5.89 7.03
C GLN A 242 -9.59 4.84 7.49
N ILE A 243 -10.13 5.01 8.69
CA ILE A 243 -11.19 4.16 9.25
C ILE A 243 -12.15 5.02 10.09
N GLN A 244 -13.42 4.62 10.11
CA GLN A 244 -14.44 5.18 10.99
C GLN A 244 -14.96 4.09 11.94
N ALA A 245 -15.02 4.40 13.24
CA ALA A 245 -15.66 3.57 14.26
C ALA A 245 -16.80 4.36 14.91
N THR A 246 -17.99 3.76 14.97
CA THR A 246 -19.19 4.38 15.52
C THR A 246 -19.76 3.57 16.68
N LEU A 247 -20.47 4.25 17.58
CA LEU A 247 -21.19 3.66 18.69
C LEU A 247 -22.50 4.41 18.86
N GLU A 248 -23.62 3.70 18.91
CA GLU A 248 -24.92 4.30 19.20
C GLU A 248 -25.15 4.31 20.71
N ILE A 249 -25.58 5.44 21.25
CA ILE A 249 -25.81 5.61 22.68
C ILE A 249 -27.19 6.25 22.93
N ASP A 250 -27.82 5.86 24.03
CA ASP A 250 -28.89 6.65 24.62
C ASP A 250 -28.27 7.77 25.48
N PRO A 251 -28.46 9.05 25.14
CA PRO A 251 -27.94 10.16 25.94
C PRO A 251 -28.42 10.15 27.41
N LYS A 252 -29.52 9.46 27.74
CA LYS A 252 -30.06 9.34 29.10
C LYS A 252 -29.23 8.44 30.01
N GLU A 253 -28.52 7.46 29.45
CA GLU A 253 -27.68 6.55 30.25
C GLU A 253 -26.43 7.23 30.83
N GLY A 254 -26.06 8.39 30.27
CA GLY A 254 -24.84 9.09 30.66
C GLY A 254 -23.57 8.27 30.43
N GLY A 255 -22.49 8.67 31.11
CA GLY A 255 -21.18 8.01 31.04
C GLY A 255 -20.14 8.76 30.23
N ARG A 256 -18.87 8.44 30.49
CA ARG A 256 -17.72 9.05 29.81
C ARG A 256 -17.25 8.15 28.69
N TYR A 257 -17.46 8.60 27.46
CA TYR A 257 -17.07 7.89 26.25
C TYR A 257 -15.72 8.38 25.73
N SER A 258 -14.90 7.45 25.25
CA SER A 258 -13.66 7.77 24.55
C SER A 258 -13.31 6.72 23.50
N CYS A 259 -12.53 7.10 22.49
CA CYS A 259 -12.12 6.22 21.41
C CYS A 259 -10.67 5.77 21.66
N LEU A 260 -10.45 4.48 21.85
CA LEU A 260 -9.13 3.88 21.98
C LEU A 260 -8.63 3.46 20.60
N VAL A 261 -7.44 3.95 20.24
CA VAL A 261 -6.77 3.65 18.98
C VAL A 261 -5.45 2.97 19.29
N ASP A 262 -5.29 1.72 18.87
CA ASP A 262 -4.05 0.97 18.96
C ASP A 262 -3.53 0.67 17.55
N HIS A 263 -2.25 0.95 17.33
CA HIS A 263 -1.66 0.94 16.00
C HIS A 263 -0.14 0.82 16.10
N ASN A 264 0.47 0.06 15.19
CA ASN A 264 1.91 -0.25 15.22
C ASN A 264 2.83 1.00 15.19
N SER A 265 2.36 2.13 14.65
CA SER A 265 3.15 3.37 14.65
C SER A 265 3.06 4.16 15.98
N LEU A 266 2.24 3.71 16.94
CA LEU A 266 2.08 4.32 18.26
C LEU A 266 2.88 3.54 19.31
N THR A 267 3.63 4.25 20.17
CA THR A 267 4.35 3.61 21.29
C THR A 267 3.41 3.10 22.39
N LYS A 268 2.20 3.65 22.47
CA LYS A 268 1.14 3.28 23.42
C LYS A 268 -0.21 3.58 22.78
N PRO A 269 -1.27 2.80 23.09
CA PRO A 269 -2.62 3.08 22.61
C PRO A 269 -3.06 4.50 22.97
N LEU A 270 -3.72 5.17 22.03
CA LEU A 270 -4.18 6.54 22.16
C LEU A 270 -5.64 6.56 22.59
N ASN A 271 -5.96 7.29 23.66
CA ASN A 271 -7.32 7.42 24.16
C ASN A 271 -7.87 8.83 23.87
N LEU A 272 -8.70 8.94 22.84
CA LEU A 272 -9.25 10.19 22.35
C LEU A 272 -10.58 10.52 23.04
N ARG A 273 -10.65 11.71 23.63
CA ARG A 273 -11.85 12.20 24.32
C ARG A 273 -12.62 13.21 23.46
N ARG A 274 -13.90 13.34 23.75
CA ARG A 274 -14.82 14.30 23.12
C ARG A 274 -14.26 15.73 23.15
N GLY A 275 -14.19 16.38 21.98
CA GLY A 275 -13.76 17.78 21.86
C GLY A 275 -14.87 18.76 22.21
N LYS A 276 -14.54 19.92 22.80
CA LYS A 276 -15.52 20.92 23.27
C LYS A 276 -16.35 21.57 22.13
N ASN A 277 -15.88 21.52 20.89
CA ASN A 277 -16.49 22.25 19.76
C ASN A 277 -17.26 21.37 18.76
N ASN A 278 -17.37 20.05 18.97
CA ASN A 278 -18.24 19.22 18.14
C ASN A 278 -18.70 17.97 18.92
N PRO A 279 -19.94 17.95 19.45
CA PRO A 279 -20.37 16.96 20.42
C PRO A 279 -20.41 15.52 19.87
N CYS A 280 -20.40 15.29 18.55
CA CYS A 280 -20.55 13.92 18.01
C CYS A 280 -19.27 13.34 17.39
N LEU A 281 -18.17 14.10 17.37
CA LEU A 281 -17.00 13.74 16.57
C LEU A 281 -15.69 13.74 17.37
N VAL A 282 -14.98 12.62 17.31
CA VAL A 282 -13.59 12.50 17.75
C VAL A 282 -12.76 12.19 16.51
N SER A 283 -11.89 13.12 16.10
CA SER A 283 -11.04 12.97 14.92
C SER A 283 -9.58 13.09 15.33
N THR A 284 -8.74 12.17 14.90
CA THR A 284 -7.29 12.28 15.09
C THR A 284 -6.53 11.79 13.87
N ARG A 285 -5.32 12.31 13.72
CA ARG A 285 -4.35 11.76 12.78
C ARG A 285 -3.15 11.21 13.53
N ILE A 286 -2.79 9.97 13.21
CA ILE A 286 -1.67 9.31 13.89
C ILE A 286 -0.33 10.02 13.58
N SER A 287 -0.16 10.57 12.37
CA SER A 287 1.07 11.29 12.00
C SER A 287 1.26 12.67 12.66
N GLU A 288 0.22 13.27 13.27
CA GLU A 288 0.34 14.55 14.00
C GLU A 288 0.79 14.36 15.46
N LEU A 289 0.75 13.12 15.96
CA LEU A 289 1.12 12.79 17.33
C LEU A 289 2.62 12.47 17.46
N SER A 290 3.25 12.00 16.39
CA SER A 290 4.70 11.84 16.29
C SER A 290 5.44 13.19 16.18
N ALA A 291 4.76 14.26 15.74
CA ALA A 291 5.30 15.62 15.73
C ALA A 291 5.35 16.26 17.14
N CYS A 292 4.53 15.81 18.09
CA CYS A 292 4.45 16.39 19.44
C CYS A 292 5.50 15.85 20.43
N LYS A 293 6.33 14.87 20.03
CA LYS A 293 7.44 14.34 20.87
C LYS A 293 8.83 14.88 20.52
N LYS A 294 8.98 15.71 19.47
CA LYS A 294 10.28 16.30 19.07
C LYS A 294 10.50 17.75 19.53
N LEU A 295 9.64 18.32 20.37
CA LEU A 295 9.78 19.71 20.87
C LEU A 295 10.10 19.83 22.36
N SER A 296 10.52 18.75 23.02
CA SER A 296 10.92 18.79 24.43
C SER A 296 12.31 18.22 24.66
N PHE A 297 13.32 18.66 23.90
CA PHE A 297 14.74 18.54 24.23
C PHE A 297 15.53 19.46 23.30
N PHE A 298 15.49 20.78 23.51
CA PHE A 298 16.53 21.75 23.13
C PHE A 298 16.13 23.12 23.66
N ALA A 299 16.15 23.26 24.99
CA ALA A 299 16.19 24.55 25.64
C ALA A 299 17.18 24.42 26.80
N VAL A 300 18.42 24.86 26.55
CA VAL A 300 19.43 25.42 27.48
C VAL A 300 20.81 25.25 26.82
N LYS A 301 21.54 26.37 26.77
CA LYS A 301 22.85 26.64 26.12
C LYS A 301 22.73 26.73 24.58
N THR A 302 22.99 27.86 23.92
CA THR A 302 23.96 28.92 24.22
C THR A 302 23.56 30.20 23.46
N ARG A 303 23.50 31.34 24.17
CA ARG A 303 23.54 32.68 23.54
C ARG A 303 25.00 33.16 23.52
N PHE A 304 25.28 34.10 22.61
CA PHE A 304 26.54 34.84 22.36
C PHE A 304 27.54 34.04 21.49
N THR A 305 28.04 34.51 20.35
CA THR A 305 28.07 35.85 19.72
C THR A 305 28.48 35.71 18.25
N ALA A 306 28.10 36.70 17.44
CA ALA A 306 28.45 36.87 16.03
C ALA A 306 29.88 37.40 15.81
N LEU A 307 30.32 37.39 14.53
CA LEU A 307 31.59 37.87 13.93
C LEU A 307 32.78 36.90 14.14
N THR A 308 33.59 36.50 13.16
CA THR A 308 34.17 37.20 12.00
C THR A 308 34.52 36.25 10.84
N TRP A 309 34.92 36.86 9.73
CA TRP A 309 35.27 36.36 8.41
C TRP A 309 36.56 35.51 8.28
N THR A 310 36.64 34.87 7.09
CA THR A 310 37.80 34.59 6.20
C THR A 310 38.65 33.31 6.30
N LEU A 311 38.68 32.64 5.12
CA LEU A 311 39.83 32.12 4.37
C LEU A 311 40.54 30.86 4.89
N THR A 312 40.35 29.79 4.11
CA THR A 312 41.27 28.72 3.63
C THR A 312 40.44 27.44 3.59
N GLY A 313 39.92 26.97 2.46
CA GLY A 313 40.68 26.56 1.29
C GLY A 313 41.30 25.19 1.58
N VAL A 314 40.67 24.11 1.08
CA VAL A 314 41.22 22.78 0.70
C VAL A 314 40.21 21.64 1.00
N LEU A 315 39.79 20.97 -0.10
CA LEU A 315 39.19 19.63 -0.18
C LEU A 315 40.29 18.55 -0.01
N PRO A 316 39.98 17.35 0.50
CA PRO A 316 39.83 16.18 -0.40
C PRO A 316 38.70 15.21 0.04
N LEU A 317 37.91 14.64 -0.88
CA LEU A 317 38.11 13.35 -1.55
C LEU A 317 38.42 12.18 -0.60
N THR A 318 37.38 11.39 -0.27
CA THR A 318 37.26 9.93 -0.54
C THR A 318 35.79 9.56 -0.54
#